data_AF-A0A8S9ZV77-F1
#
_entry.id   AF-A0A8S9ZV77-F1
#
_cell.length_a   1.000
_cell.length_b   1.000
_cell.length_c   1.000
_cell.angle_alpha   90.00
_cell.angle_beta   90.00
_cell.angle_gamma   90.00
#
_symmetry.space_group_name_H-M   'P 1'
#
loop_
_entity.id
_entity.type
_entity.pdbx_description
1 polymer ?
#
loop_
_entity_poly.entity_id
_entity_poly.type
_entity_poly.pdbx_seq_one_letter_code
_entity_poly.pdbx_strand_id
1 'polypeptide(L)'
;MQSSTSSNELIYGGANSAYGSEEASHVMSDKVQAIASAVYKEFEAMIKKFGQESVKDLMPLVVNVLENLDAAFLEKDELSVDNEMLKEENEQLLNQYERERQMRKSQDQKYLEAEETLLEQNRELENKVGSMASIVRMLELKAKNACDHVTIILNFFYFYSQPFGGTRG
;
A
#
# COMPACT_ATOMS: atom_id res chain seq x y z
N MET A 1 5.45 19.37 -19.31
CA MET A 1 6.11 18.63 -18.22
C MET A 1 6.11 19.55 -17.00
N GLN A 2 5.10 19.41 -16.13
CA GLN A 2 5.08 20.06 -14.82
C GLN A 2 4.99 18.93 -13.80
N SER A 3 6.13 18.63 -13.18
CA SER A 3 6.21 17.65 -12.10
C SER A 3 5.81 18.37 -10.82
N SER A 4 4.59 18.16 -10.35
CA SER A 4 4.15 18.64 -9.05
C SER A 4 4.60 17.62 -8.01
N THR A 5 5.67 17.95 -7.31
CA THR A 5 6.16 17.24 -6.12
C THR A 5 5.13 17.41 -5.02
N SER A 6 4.31 16.39 -4.75
CA SER A 6 3.49 16.34 -3.54
C SER A 6 4.29 15.66 -2.44
N SER A 7 4.92 16.48 -1.60
CA SER A 7 5.57 16.08 -0.35
C SER A 7 4.53 15.47 0.59
N ASN A 8 4.61 14.17 0.82
CA ASN A 8 3.98 13.55 1.98
C ASN A 8 4.97 13.64 3.14
N GLU A 9 4.94 14.77 3.85
CA GLU A 9 5.51 14.85 5.19
C GLU A 9 4.65 13.98 6.11
N LEU A 10 5.22 12.87 6.57
CA LEU A 10 4.70 12.13 7.72
C LEU A 10 4.86 13.02 8.96
N ILE A 11 3.75 13.60 9.41
CA ILE A 11 3.64 14.35 10.67
C ILE A 11 3.84 13.34 11.81
N TYR A 12 5.09 13.18 12.24
CA TYR A 12 5.42 12.57 13.52
C TYR A 12 5.18 13.65 14.59
N GLY A 13 3.96 13.72 15.10
CA GLY A 13 3.53 14.79 16.00
C GLY A 13 2.37 14.36 16.88
N GLY A 14 2.71 13.67 17.98
CA GLY A 14 1.74 13.23 18.99
C GLY A 14 2.40 13.12 20.37
N ALA A 15 2.71 14.28 20.94
CA ALA A 15 2.82 14.56 22.38
C ALA A 15 3.85 13.80 23.23
N ASN A 16 4.88 14.56 23.63
CA ASN A 16 5.44 14.60 24.98
C ASN A 16 4.50 13.99 26.05
N SER A 17 4.92 12.89 26.68
CA SER A 17 4.71 12.75 28.12
C SER A 17 6.03 13.06 28.78
N ALA A 18 6.16 14.34 29.13
CA ALA A 18 7.26 14.83 29.93
C ALA A 18 7.21 14.11 31.28
N TYR A 19 8.32 13.48 31.62
CA TYR A 19 8.70 13.18 32.98
C TYR A 19 8.46 14.41 33.88
N GLY A 20 7.56 14.27 34.86
CA GLY A 20 7.64 15.00 36.12
C GLY A 20 6.46 15.88 36.50
N SER A 21 5.97 15.61 37.72
CA SER A 21 5.00 16.37 38.54
C SER A 21 3.56 16.23 38.06
N GLU A 22 2.63 15.74 38.86
CA GLU A 22 2.40 16.00 40.28
C GLU A 22 1.92 14.71 40.98
N GLU A 23 1.95 14.67 42.31
CA GLU A 23 1.06 13.80 43.09
C GLU A 23 -0.39 14.12 42.68
N ALA A 24 -0.83 13.58 41.53
CA ALA A 24 -2.19 13.67 41.07
C ALA A 24 -2.99 12.79 42.00
N SER A 25 -3.41 13.35 43.15
CA SER A 25 -4.33 12.80 44.15
C SER A 25 -4.59 11.32 43.88
N HIS A 26 -3.61 10.46 44.16
CA HIS A 26 -3.68 9.06 43.74
C HIS A 26 -4.88 8.45 44.47
N VAL A 27 -5.96 8.24 43.73
CA VAL A 27 -7.19 7.67 44.29
C VAL A 27 -6.97 6.17 44.29
N MET A 28 -6.68 5.64 45.48
CA MET A 28 -6.57 4.21 45.71
C MET A 28 -7.77 3.51 45.08
N SER A 29 -7.52 2.40 44.37
CA SER A 29 -8.57 1.64 43.69
C SER A 29 -9.71 1.32 44.64
N ASP A 30 -10.97 1.51 44.21
CA ASP A 30 -12.17 1.21 45.01
C ASP A 30 -12.12 -0.18 45.67
N LYS A 31 -11.52 -1.14 44.95
CA LYS A 31 -11.31 -2.51 45.45
C LYS A 31 -10.30 -2.56 46.59
N VAL A 32 -9.15 -1.88 46.45
CA VAL A 32 -8.12 -1.82 47.49
C VAL A 32 -8.64 -1.05 48.70
N GLN A 33 -9.42 0.02 48.49
CA GLN A 33 -10.07 0.76 49.55
C GLN A 33 -11.08 -0.10 50.34
N ALA A 34 -11.88 -0.91 49.66
CA ALA A 34 -12.81 -1.83 50.32
C ALA A 34 -12.07 -2.89 51.14
N ILE A 35 -10.98 -3.45 50.60
CA ILE A 35 -10.14 -4.44 51.31
C ILE A 35 -9.47 -3.80 52.51
N ALA A 36 -8.84 -2.64 52.35
CA ALA A 36 -8.22 -1.89 53.44
C ALA A 36 -9.22 -1.63 54.57
N SER A 37 -10.42 -1.15 54.24
CA SER A 37 -11.48 -0.88 55.22
C SER A 37 -11.90 -2.14 55.99
N ALA A 38 -12.01 -3.28 55.32
CA ALA A 38 -12.33 -4.55 55.95
C ALA A 38 -11.20 -5.03 56.88
N VAL A 39 -9.95 -4.95 56.43
CA VAL A 39 -8.78 -5.39 57.21
C VAL A 39 -8.56 -4.51 58.43
N TYR A 40 -8.71 -3.18 58.31
CA TYR A 40 -8.58 -2.27 59.45
C TYR A 40 -9.67 -2.50 60.51
N LYS A 41 -10.91 -2.84 60.08
CA LYS A 41 -11.99 -3.20 61.01
C LYS A 41 -11.68 -4.47 61.81
N GLU A 42 -11.09 -5.48 61.17
CA GLU A 42 -10.64 -6.70 61.85
C GLU A 42 -9.47 -6.43 62.81
N PHE A 43 -8.52 -5.57 62.43
CA PHE A 43 -7.46 -5.13 63.34
C PHE A 43 -8.00 -4.40 64.55
N GLU A 44 -9.00 -3.53 64.40
CA GLU A 44 -9.64 -2.86 65.53
C GLU A 44 -10.29 -3.87 66.50
N ALA A 45 -10.94 -4.91 65.97
CA ALA A 45 -11.50 -6.00 66.77
C ALA A 45 -10.42 -6.81 67.50
N MET A 46 -9.28 -7.04 66.86
CA MET A 46 -8.14 -7.75 67.44
C MET A 46 -7.48 -6.94 68.56
N ILE A 47 -7.27 -5.64 68.36
CA ILE A 47 -6.74 -4.72 69.37
C ILE A 47 -7.66 -4.70 70.60
N LYS A 48 -8.99 -4.65 70.40
CA LYS A 48 -9.97 -4.66 71.50
C LYS A 48 -9.92 -5.95 72.34
N LYS A 49 -9.65 -7.11 71.74
CA LYS A 49 -9.62 -8.41 72.43
C LYS A 49 -8.24 -8.76 73.02
N PHE A 50 -7.16 -8.43 72.32
CA PHE A 50 -5.82 -8.95 72.59
C PHE A 50 -4.78 -7.85 72.86
N GLY A 51 -5.17 -6.58 72.78
CA GLY A 51 -4.28 -5.43 72.98
C GLY A 51 -3.50 -5.03 71.72
N GLN A 52 -2.94 -3.83 71.73
CA GLN A 52 -2.30 -3.22 70.55
C GLN A 52 -1.05 -3.98 70.05
N GLU A 53 -0.28 -4.58 70.96
CA GLU A 53 0.93 -5.33 70.60
C GLU A 53 0.63 -6.54 69.71
N SER A 54 -0.62 -7.04 69.68
CA SER A 54 -1.02 -8.17 68.83
C SER A 54 -0.94 -7.91 67.32
N VAL A 55 -0.99 -6.64 66.89
CA VAL A 55 -1.00 -6.24 65.46
C VAL A 55 0.20 -5.38 65.05
N LYS A 56 1.04 -4.98 66.00
CA LYS A 56 2.10 -3.97 65.82
C LYS A 56 3.05 -4.28 64.66
N ASP A 57 3.54 -5.51 64.59
CA ASP A 57 4.48 -5.93 63.54
C ASP A 57 3.77 -6.36 62.25
N LEU A 58 2.48 -6.72 62.33
CA LEU A 58 1.67 -7.15 61.19
C LEU A 58 1.11 -5.98 60.37
N MET A 59 0.76 -4.87 61.04
CA MET A 59 0.20 -3.69 60.41
C MET A 59 1.08 -3.11 59.29
N PRO A 60 2.41 -2.88 59.47
CA PRO A 60 3.25 -2.38 58.38
C PRO A 60 3.36 -3.36 57.21
N LEU A 61 3.30 -4.67 57.45
CA LEU A 61 3.30 -5.68 56.38
C LEU A 61 2.02 -5.59 55.54
N VAL A 62 0.87 -5.44 56.20
CA VAL A 62 -0.42 -5.29 55.51
C VAL A 62 -0.51 -3.97 54.74
N VAL A 63 -0.03 -2.87 55.32
CA VAL A 63 0.05 -1.58 54.61
C VAL A 63 0.89 -1.72 53.35
N ASN A 64 2.09 -2.30 53.44
CA ASN A 64 2.95 -2.53 52.28
C ASN A 64 2.27 -3.44 51.23
N VAL A 65 1.52 -4.47 51.64
CA VAL A 65 0.76 -5.30 50.70
C VAL A 65 -0.36 -4.50 50.00
N LEU A 66 -1.07 -3.64 50.72
CA LEU A 66 -2.12 -2.79 50.14
C LEU A 66 -1.54 -1.76 49.17
N GLU A 67 -0.42 -1.13 49.51
CA GLU A 67 0.30 -0.19 48.64
C GLU A 67 0.78 -0.87 47.35
N ASN A 68 1.39 -2.06 47.46
CA ASN A 68 1.83 -2.81 46.28
C ASN A 68 0.65 -3.28 45.42
N LEU A 69 -0.46 -3.66 46.05
CA LEU A 69 -1.68 -4.04 45.33
C LEU A 69 -2.26 -2.86 44.57
N ASP A 70 -2.25 -1.67 45.17
CA ASP A 70 -2.76 -0.45 44.55
C ASP A 70 -1.90 -0.01 43.36
N ALA A 71 -0.57 -0.07 43.51
CA ALA A 71 0.37 0.16 42.42
C ALA A 71 0.15 -0.84 41.26
N ALA A 72 -0.09 -2.12 41.57
CA ALA A 72 -0.40 -3.12 40.56
C ALA A 72 -1.73 -2.86 39.84
N PHE A 73 -2.73 -2.29 40.52
CA PHE A 73 -3.98 -1.90 39.88
C PHE A 73 -3.80 -0.72 38.93
N LEU A 74 -3.02 0.29 39.33
CA LEU A 74 -2.67 1.42 38.46
C LEU A 74 -1.95 0.94 37.19
N GLU A 75 -0.87 0.17 37.35
CA GLU A 75 -0.10 -0.35 36.21
C GLU A 75 -1.01 -1.17 35.28
N LYS A 76 -1.89 -2.00 35.84
CA LYS A 76 -2.84 -2.79 35.06
C LYS A 76 -3.85 -1.92 34.30
N ASP A 77 -4.28 -0.79 34.86
CA ASP A 77 -5.18 0.14 34.17
C ASP A 77 -4.46 0.89 33.04
N GLU A 78 -3.23 1.37 33.28
CA GLU A 78 -2.38 2.00 32.25
C GLU A 78 -2.12 1.03 31.08
N LEU A 79 -1.67 -0.19 31.39
CA LEU A 79 -1.46 -1.23 30.37
C LEU A 79 -2.74 -1.60 29.62
N SER A 80 -3.90 -1.52 30.28
CA SER A 80 -5.19 -1.77 29.62
C SER A 80 -5.49 -0.69 28.58
N VAL A 81 -5.23 0.58 28.90
CA VAL A 81 -5.40 1.70 27.96
C VAL A 81 -4.44 1.56 26.79
N ASP A 82 -3.16 1.29 27.05
CA ASP A 82 -2.17 1.07 25.99
C ASP A 82 -2.55 -0.09 25.07
N ASN A 83 -3.08 -1.18 25.63
CA ASN A 83 -3.53 -2.32 24.86
C ASN A 83 -4.71 -1.97 23.95
N GLU A 84 -5.63 -1.14 24.42
CA GLU A 84 -6.79 -0.69 23.65
C GLU A 84 -6.37 0.24 22.51
N MET A 85 -5.47 1.19 22.77
CA MET A 85 -4.89 2.06 21.73
C MET A 85 -4.18 1.24 20.64
N LEU A 86 -3.34 0.27 21.02
CA LEU A 86 -2.63 -0.59 20.06
C LEU A 86 -3.59 -1.44 19.23
N LYS A 87 -4.72 -1.88 19.81
CA LYS A 87 -5.77 -2.61 19.06
C LYS A 87 -6.43 -1.70 18.03
N GLU A 88 -6.78 -0.48 18.40
CA GLU A 88 -7.35 0.51 17.48
C GLU A 88 -6.39 0.85 16.34
N GLU A 89 -5.11 1.09 16.64
CA GLU A 89 -4.09 1.34 15.61
C GLU A 89 -3.94 0.15 14.65
N ASN A 90 -3.94 -1.08 15.17
CA ASN A 90 -3.84 -2.28 14.35
C ASN A 90 -5.07 -2.47 13.44
N GLU A 91 -6.26 -2.18 13.94
CA GLU A 91 -7.49 -2.19 13.13
C GLU A 91 -7.44 -1.15 12.02
N GLN A 92 -6.94 0.07 12.31
CA GLN A 92 -6.75 1.10 11.29
C GLN A 92 -5.75 0.67 10.23
N LEU A 93 -4.61 0.09 10.63
CA LEU A 93 -3.60 -0.44 9.71
C LEU A 93 -4.15 -1.56 8.83
N LEU A 94 -4.95 -2.47 9.39
CA LEU A 94 -5.59 -3.54 8.64
C LEU A 94 -6.55 -2.98 7.57
N ASN A 95 -7.40 -2.03 7.95
CA ASN A 95 -8.33 -1.36 7.03
C ASN A 95 -7.58 -0.64 5.88
N GLN A 96 -6.47 0.04 6.19
CA GLN A 96 -5.64 0.69 5.19
C GLN A 96 -5.00 -0.33 4.24
N TYR A 97 -4.43 -1.41 4.79
CA TYR A 97 -3.84 -2.49 4.01
C TYR A 97 -4.85 -3.11 3.05
N GLU A 98 -6.07 -3.39 3.51
CA GLU A 98 -7.12 -3.98 2.67
C GLU A 98 -7.52 -3.05 1.52
N ARG A 99 -7.68 -1.76 1.80
CA ARG A 99 -7.96 -0.75 0.77
C ARG A 99 -6.86 -0.73 -0.28
N GLU A 100 -5.60 -0.67 0.14
CA GLU A 100 -4.48 -0.61 -0.80
C GLU A 100 -4.33 -1.91 -1.60
N ARG A 101 -4.54 -3.05 -0.97
CA ARG A 101 -4.57 -4.36 -1.64
C ARG A 101 -5.67 -4.41 -2.71
N GLN A 102 -6.85 -3.86 -2.45
CA GLN A 102 -7.93 -3.79 -3.44
C GLN A 102 -7.58 -2.83 -4.59
N MET A 103 -7.00 -1.67 -4.29
CA MET A 103 -6.54 -0.71 -5.29
C MET A 103 -5.48 -1.30 -6.22
N ARG A 104 -4.49 -2.03 -5.66
CA ARG A 104 -3.47 -2.74 -6.45
C ARG A 104 -4.09 -3.76 -7.40
N LYS A 105 -4.99 -4.63 -6.90
CA LYS A 105 -5.71 -5.58 -7.75
C LYS A 105 -6.48 -4.89 -8.88
N SER A 106 -7.16 -3.78 -8.59
CA SER A 106 -7.88 -3.01 -9.62
C SER A 106 -6.95 -2.42 -10.65
N GLN A 107 -5.78 -1.95 -10.23
CA GLN A 107 -4.78 -1.38 -11.12
C GLN A 107 -4.13 -2.46 -12.01
N ASP A 108 -3.80 -3.62 -11.45
CA ASP A 108 -3.27 -4.77 -12.20
C ASP A 108 -4.25 -5.23 -13.28
N GLN A 109 -5.55 -5.28 -12.96
CA GLN A 109 -6.61 -5.60 -13.92
C GLN A 109 -6.67 -4.57 -15.08
N LYS A 110 -6.58 -3.27 -14.77
CA LYS A 110 -6.55 -2.21 -15.78
C LYS A 110 -5.32 -2.31 -16.68
N TYR A 111 -4.16 -2.70 -16.13
CA TYR A 111 -2.95 -2.91 -16.92
C TYR A 111 -3.12 -4.07 -17.90
N LEU A 112 -3.71 -5.19 -17.46
CA LEU A 112 -3.98 -6.34 -18.31
C LEU A 112 -4.92 -5.97 -19.47
N GLU A 113 -6.01 -5.25 -19.19
CA GLU A 113 -6.97 -4.80 -20.21
C GLU A 113 -6.32 -3.83 -21.22
N ALA A 114 -5.44 -2.95 -20.75
CA ALA A 114 -4.69 -2.04 -21.62
C ALA A 114 -3.70 -2.80 -22.51
N GLU A 115 -3.01 -3.81 -21.96
CA GLU A 115 -2.10 -4.68 -22.72
C GLU A 115 -2.85 -5.46 -23.80
N GLU A 116 -4.00 -6.06 -23.48
CA GLU A 116 -4.85 -6.75 -24.45
C GLU A 116 -5.28 -5.82 -25.58
N THR A 117 -5.70 -4.59 -25.24
CA THR A 117 -6.08 -3.58 -26.25
C THR A 117 -4.92 -3.22 -27.17
N LEU A 118 -3.71 -3.06 -26.62
CA LEU A 118 -2.51 -2.75 -27.41
C LEU A 118 -2.11 -3.91 -28.32
N LEU A 119 -2.23 -5.16 -27.85
CA LEU A 119 -1.97 -6.34 -28.65
C LEU A 119 -2.92 -6.44 -29.84
N GLU A 120 -4.22 -6.19 -29.64
CA GLU A 120 -5.18 -6.20 -30.73
C GLU A 120 -4.90 -5.08 -31.74
N GLN A 121 -4.62 -3.86 -31.27
CA GLN A 121 -4.22 -2.75 -32.15
C GLN A 121 -2.96 -3.07 -32.96
N ASN A 122 -1.95 -3.69 -32.34
CA ASN A 122 -0.73 -4.06 -33.03
C ASN A 122 -1.01 -5.12 -34.11
N ARG A 123 -1.82 -6.13 -33.80
CA ARG A 123 -2.27 -7.14 -34.76
C ARG A 123 -3.02 -6.52 -35.94
N GLU A 124 -3.91 -5.56 -35.69
CA GLU A 124 -4.58 -4.81 -36.76
C GLU A 124 -3.60 -4.03 -37.63
N LEU A 125 -2.60 -3.39 -37.03
CA LEU A 125 -1.57 -2.66 -37.76
C LEU A 125 -0.70 -3.59 -38.61
N GLU A 126 -0.28 -4.74 -38.07
CA GLU A 126 0.45 -5.76 -38.82
C GLU A 126 -0.35 -6.25 -40.04
N ASN A 127 -1.66 -6.49 -39.86
CA ASN A 127 -2.55 -6.85 -40.96
C ASN A 127 -2.62 -5.75 -42.04
N LYS A 128 -2.74 -4.49 -41.63
CA LYS A 128 -2.75 -3.34 -42.56
C LYS A 128 -1.43 -3.22 -43.31
N VAL A 129 -0.29 -3.38 -42.63
CA VAL A 129 1.05 -3.38 -43.25
C VAL A 129 1.16 -4.50 -44.27
N GLY A 130 0.74 -5.73 -43.94
CA GLY A 130 0.75 -6.86 -44.85
C GLY A 130 -0.12 -6.65 -46.10
N SER A 131 -1.29 -6.03 -45.94
CA SER A 131 -2.15 -5.64 -47.06
C SER A 131 -1.48 -4.59 -47.96
N MET A 132 -0.92 -3.53 -47.37
CA MET A 132 -0.22 -2.49 -48.11
C MET A 132 1.01 -3.04 -48.85
N ALA A 133 1.78 -3.94 -48.25
CA ALA A 133 2.93 -4.57 -48.89
C ALA A 133 2.51 -5.39 -50.13
N SER A 134 1.39 -6.11 -50.02
CA SER A 134 0.78 -6.83 -51.15
C SER A 134 0.37 -5.89 -52.28
N ILE A 135 -0.24 -4.74 -51.95
CA ILE A 135 -0.64 -3.71 -52.92
C ILE A 135 0.59 -3.12 -53.62
N VAL A 136 1.64 -2.77 -52.88
CA VAL A 136 2.89 -2.23 -53.46
C VAL A 136 3.50 -3.21 -54.45
N ARG A 137 3.66 -4.48 -54.05
CA ARG A 137 4.19 -5.53 -54.94
C ARG A 137 3.37 -5.68 -56.23
N MET A 138 2.05 -5.61 -56.13
CA MET A 138 1.17 -5.65 -57.29
C MET A 138 1.39 -4.44 -58.22
N LEU A 139 1.53 -3.24 -57.65
CA LEU A 139 1.79 -2.02 -58.42
C LEU A 139 3.16 -2.04 -59.11
N GLU A 140 4.20 -2.54 -58.43
CA GLU A 140 5.53 -2.74 -59.01
C GLU A 140 5.49 -3.66 -60.23
N LEU A 141 4.75 -4.79 -60.15
CA LEU A 141 4.56 -5.70 -61.28
C LEU A 141 3.82 -5.01 -62.44
N LYS A 142 2.76 -4.25 -62.16
CA LYS A 142 2.04 -3.49 -63.19
C LYS A 142 2.93 -2.46 -63.89
N ALA A 143 3.74 -1.73 -63.11
CA ALA A 143 4.68 -0.74 -63.63
C ALA A 143 5.76 -1.40 -64.52
N LYS A 144 6.32 -2.53 -64.08
CA LYS A 144 7.28 -3.31 -64.87
C LYS A 144 6.67 -3.77 -66.20
N ASN A 145 5.48 -4.36 -66.16
CA ASN A 145 4.78 -4.80 -67.38
C ASN A 145 4.54 -3.64 -68.36
N ALA A 146 4.12 -2.47 -67.85
CA ALA A 146 3.93 -1.28 -68.68
C ALA A 146 5.25 -0.80 -69.32
N CYS A 147 6.36 -0.80 -68.56
CA CYS A 147 7.69 -0.45 -69.05
C CYS A 147 8.17 -1.43 -70.15
N ASP A 148 7.95 -2.73 -69.95
CA ASP A 148 8.29 -3.76 -70.92
C ASP A 148 7.51 -3.55 -72.24
N HIS A 149 6.21 -3.24 -72.16
CA HIS A 149 5.41 -2.89 -73.34
C HIS A 149 5.95 -1.67 -74.09
N VAL A 150 6.30 -0.60 -73.38
CA VAL A 150 6.91 0.60 -73.99
C VAL A 150 8.23 0.25 -74.67
N THR A 151 9.07 -0.54 -74.02
CA THR A 151 10.37 -0.98 -74.56
C THR A 151 10.20 -1.80 -75.84
N ILE A 152 9.24 -2.73 -75.87
CA ILE A 152 8.92 -3.52 -77.07
C ILE A 152 8.51 -2.60 -78.23
N ILE A 153 7.62 -1.64 -77.97
CA ILE A 153 7.16 -0.69 -78.98
C ILE A 153 8.33 0.15 -79.51
N LEU A 154 9.17 0.70 -78.62
CA LEU A 154 10.34 1.47 -79.02
C LEU A 154 11.34 0.65 -79.85
N ASN A 155 11.59 -0.60 -79.47
CA ASN A 155 12.45 -1.50 -80.23
C ASN A 155 11.88 -1.79 -81.63
N PHE A 156 10.56 -1.99 -81.74
CA PHE A 156 9.90 -2.16 -83.02
C PHE A 156 10.08 -0.92 -83.92
N PHE A 157 9.85 0.28 -83.38
CA PHE A 157 10.07 1.53 -84.12
C PHE A 157 11.53 1.74 -84.50
N TYR A 158 12.48 1.44 -83.59
CA TYR A 158 13.91 1.54 -83.87
C TYR A 158 14.34 0.61 -85.01
N PHE A 159 13.84 -0.63 -85.03
CA PHE A 159 14.13 -1.61 -86.08
C PHE A 159 13.51 -1.21 -87.43
N TYR A 160 12.29 -0.67 -87.44
CA TYR A 160 11.62 -0.20 -88.66
C TYR A 160 12.15 1.14 -89.20
N SER A 161 12.79 1.95 -88.36
CA SER A 161 13.36 3.24 -88.76
C SER A 161 14.80 3.13 -89.29
N GLN A 162 15.44 1.95 -89.23
CA GLN A 162 16.74 1.75 -89.87
C GLN A 162 16.58 1.67 -91.40
N PRO A 163 17.30 2.48 -92.20
CA PRO A 163 17.23 2.38 -93.64
C PRO A 163 17.73 0.99 -94.07
N PHE A 164 16.97 0.32 -94.95
CA PHE A 164 17.45 -0.87 -95.65
C PHE A 164 18.70 -0.52 -96.44
N GLY A 165 19.87 -0.69 -95.83
CA GLY A 165 21.17 -0.61 -96.47
C GLY A 165 21.36 -1.82 -97.39
N GLY A 166 20.67 -1.81 -98.53
CA GLY A 166 21.04 -2.64 -99.67
C GLY A 166 22.10 -1.91 -100.49
N THR A 167 23.29 -2.50 -100.64
CA THR A 167 23.77 -3.04 -101.93
C THR A 167 25.16 -3.67 -101.81
N ARG A 168 25.22 -4.95 -102.20
CA ARG A 168 26.24 -5.62 -103.04
C ARG A 168 27.69 -5.13 -102.98
N GLY A 169 28.56 -6.02 -102.50
CA GLY A 169 29.85 -6.35 -103.11
C GLY A 169 29.86 -7.85 -103.37
#